data_AF-A0A7G9GUV1-F1
#
_entry.id   AF-A0A7G9GUV1-F1
#
_cell.length_a   1.000
_cell.length_b   1.000
_cell.length_c   1.000
_cell.angle_alpha   90.00
_cell.angle_beta   90.00
_cell.angle_gamma   90.00
#
_symmetry.space_group_name_H-M   'P 1'
#
loop_
_entity.id
_entity.type
_entity.pdbx_description
1 polymer ?
#
loop_
_entity_poly.entity_id
_entity_poly.type
_entity_poly.pdbx_seq_one_letter_code
_entity_poly.pdbx_strand_id
1 'polypeptide(L)'
;MKKFIITCPKCHKKMKISDKIAKYRCPNCKEIYKYNIFRKVYHNIKYVIDGFISTIRDIIFNIKRKYNNAKTTYQYMSQLKKNMKNDPNWSQYRNQQREEKDVTPNKSFKDSFKNMFNKK
;
A
#
# COMPACT_ATOMS: atom_id res chain seq x y z
N MET A 1 12.96 25.49 -27.43
CA MET A 1 13.90 24.54 -26.78
C MET A 1 13.44 24.27 -25.36
N LYS A 2 13.21 23.01 -24.97
CA LYS A 2 12.80 22.67 -23.60
C LYS A 2 13.97 22.92 -22.63
N LYS A 3 13.69 23.54 -21.49
CA LYS A 3 14.65 23.78 -20.39
C LYS A 3 14.25 22.90 -19.21
N PHE A 4 15.21 22.28 -18.53
CA PHE A 4 14.96 21.51 -17.31
C PHE A 4 15.85 21.98 -16.17
N ILE A 5 15.43 21.67 -14.96
CA ILE A 5 16.08 22.10 -13.72
C ILE A 5 17.01 20.97 -13.27
N ILE A 6 18.30 21.28 -13.17
CA ILE A 6 19.29 20.38 -12.58
C ILE A 6 19.86 20.98 -11.30
N THR A 7 20.40 20.13 -10.46
CA THR A 7 21.15 20.53 -9.27
C THR A 7 22.63 20.60 -9.62
N CYS A 8 23.29 21.72 -9.29
CA CYS A 8 24.74 21.84 -9.44
C CYS A 8 25.47 20.82 -8.55
N PRO A 9 26.48 20.09 -9.04
CA PRO A 9 27.21 19.13 -8.22
C PRO A 9 28.08 19.77 -7.14
N LYS A 10 28.56 21.02 -7.32
CA LYS A 10 29.40 21.69 -6.32
C LYS A 10 28.61 22.45 -5.27
N CYS A 11 27.67 23.29 -5.71
CA CYS A 11 26.94 24.17 -4.80
C CYS A 11 25.55 23.68 -4.42
N HIS A 12 25.10 22.54 -4.97
CA HIS A 12 23.78 21.95 -4.75
C HIS A 12 22.58 22.89 -5.00
N LYS A 13 22.82 24.07 -5.58
CA LYS A 13 21.76 25.00 -5.99
C LYS A 13 21.17 24.56 -7.33
N LYS A 14 19.87 24.75 -7.47
CA LYS A 14 19.11 24.46 -8.70
C LYS A 14 19.50 25.47 -9.79
N MET A 15 19.67 24.99 -11.02
CA MET A 15 19.88 25.84 -12.20
C MET A 15 19.06 25.33 -13.38
N LYS A 16 18.66 26.24 -14.26
CA LYS A 16 17.93 25.93 -15.49
C LYS A 16 18.93 25.77 -16.63
N ILE A 17 18.97 24.59 -17.24
CA ILE A 17 19.76 24.34 -18.45
C ILE A 17 18.86 24.01 -19.63
N SER A 18 19.33 24.28 -20.84
CA SER A 18 18.64 23.83 -22.06
C SER A 18 18.86 22.33 -22.27
N ASP A 19 17.92 21.66 -22.94
CA ASP A 19 18.08 20.25 -23.32
C ASP A 19 19.00 20.07 -24.52
N LYS A 20 20.27 20.43 -24.32
CA LYS A 20 21.37 20.24 -25.25
C LYS A 20 22.59 19.71 -24.52
N ILE A 21 23.38 18.90 -25.21
CA ILE A 21 24.66 18.40 -24.69
C ILE A 21 25.66 19.54 -24.83
N ALA A 22 25.91 20.25 -23.75
CA ALA A 22 26.82 21.39 -23.73
C ALA A 22 27.50 21.55 -22.36
N LYS A 23 28.51 22.41 -22.34
CA LYS A 23 29.13 22.90 -21.10
C LYS A 23 28.29 24.06 -20.57
N TYR A 24 27.69 23.90 -19.40
CA TYR A 24 26.89 24.93 -18.75
C TYR A 24 27.67 25.53 -17.59
N ARG A 25 27.68 26.86 -17.50
CA ARG A 25 28.25 27.57 -16.36
C ARG A 25 27.20 27.70 -15.26
N CYS A 26 27.52 27.27 -14.04
CA CYS A 26 26.64 27.48 -12.90
C CYS A 26 26.56 28.98 -12.58
N PRO A 27 25.35 29.57 -12.46
CA PRO A 27 25.21 30.98 -12.08
C PRO A 27 25.68 31.27 -10.65
N ASN A 28 25.69 30.26 -9.78
CA ASN A 28 26.02 30.44 -8.36
C ASN A 28 27.51 30.23 -8.06
N CYS A 29 28.11 29.13 -8.52
CA CYS A 29 29.52 28.82 -8.22
C CYS A 29 30.47 29.05 -9.40
N LYS A 30 29.97 29.54 -10.54
CA LYS A 30 30.72 29.81 -11.78
C LYS A 30 31.42 28.60 -12.40
N GLU A 31 31.28 27.40 -11.82
CA GLU A 31 31.86 26.17 -12.37
C GLU A 31 31.23 25.75 -13.68
N ILE A 32 32.06 25.13 -14.51
CA ILE A 32 31.66 24.58 -15.79
C ILE A 32 31.23 23.12 -15.60
N TYR A 33 29.96 22.89 -15.77
CA TYR A 33 29.33 21.59 -15.70
C TYR A 33 29.15 21.01 -17.11
N LYS A 34 29.71 19.83 -17.37
CA LYS A 34 29.47 19.08 -18.61
C LYS A 34 28.17 18.27 -18.45
N TYR A 35 27.12 18.64 -19.17
CA TYR A 35 25.90 17.83 -19.21
C TYR A 35 26.11 16.67 -20.18
N ASN A 36 26.23 15.45 -19.65
CA ASN A 36 26.54 14.23 -20.39
C ASN A 36 25.32 13.30 -20.46
N ILE A 37 25.25 12.45 -21.50
CA ILE A 37 24.08 11.57 -21.79
C ILE A 37 23.73 10.65 -20.59
N PHE A 38 24.74 10.11 -19.91
CA PHE A 38 24.55 9.28 -18.70
C PHE A 38 23.73 9.97 -17.60
N ARG A 39 23.85 11.29 -17.49
CA ARG A 39 23.17 12.07 -16.46
C ARG A 39 21.69 12.32 -16.78
N LYS A 40 21.34 12.36 -18.07
CA LYS A 40 19.95 12.39 -18.56
C LYS A 40 19.23 11.09 -18.21
N VAL A 41 19.90 9.95 -18.38
CA VAL A 41 19.37 8.62 -18.02
C VAL A 41 19.19 8.49 -16.51
N TYR A 42 20.17 8.91 -15.71
CA TYR A 42 20.08 8.83 -14.25
C TYR A 42 18.91 9.65 -13.66
N HIS A 43 18.69 10.87 -14.17
CA HIS A 43 17.57 11.69 -13.71
C HIS A 43 16.21 11.06 -13.99
N ASN A 44 16.02 10.42 -15.16
CA ASN A 44 14.78 9.71 -15.47
C ASN A 44 14.57 8.48 -14.58
N ILE A 45 15.63 7.72 -14.32
CA ILE A 45 15.56 6.53 -13.45
C ILE A 45 15.17 6.90 -12.02
N LYS A 46 15.70 8.00 -11.48
CA LYS A 46 15.41 8.43 -10.09
C LYS A 46 13.93 8.71 -9.86
N TYR A 47 13.26 9.42 -10.77
CA TYR A 47 11.83 9.71 -10.64
C TYR A 47 10.95 8.46 -10.69
N VAL A 48 11.33 7.46 -11.50
CA VAL A 48 10.59 6.19 -11.60
C VAL A 48 10.75 5.36 -10.32
N ILE A 49 11.96 5.30 -9.77
CA ILE A 49 12.24 4.55 -8.54
C ILE A 49 11.53 5.16 -7.33
N ASP A 50 11.54 6.49 -7.18
CA ASP A 50 10.88 7.16 -6.06
C ASP A 50 9.36 6.89 -6.04
N GLY A 51 8.70 6.89 -7.22
CA GLY A 51 7.27 6.56 -7.34
C GLY A 51 6.96 5.08 -7.09
N PHE A 52 7.88 4.18 -7.42
CA PHE A 52 7.70 2.74 -7.15
C PHE A 52 7.84 2.43 -5.65
N ILE A 53 8.77 3.08 -4.96
CA ILE A 53 9.00 2.90 -3.52
C ILE A 53 7.81 3.39 -2.69
N SER A 54 7.22 4.54 -3.03
CA SER A 54 6.03 5.03 -2.30
C SER A 54 4.87 4.06 -2.40
N THR A 55 4.60 3.57 -3.62
CA THR A 55 3.52 2.62 -3.90
C THR A 55 3.69 1.30 -3.12
N ILE A 56 4.91 0.77 -3.06
CA ILE A 56 5.20 -0.46 -2.28
C ILE A 56 4.98 -0.22 -0.78
N ARG A 57 5.42 0.92 -0.23
CA ARG A 57 5.22 1.24 1.20
C ARG A 57 3.73 1.31 1.56
N ASP A 58 2.91 1.92 0.71
CA ASP A 58 1.48 2.03 0.95
C ASP A 58 0.79 0.66 0.94
N ILE A 59 1.17 -0.22 0.00
CA ILE A 59 0.66 -1.60 -0.05
C ILE A 59 1.01 -2.35 1.25
N ILE A 60 2.27 -2.27 1.69
CA ILE A 60 2.73 -2.94 2.92
C ILE A 60 2.00 -2.38 4.14
N PHE A 61 1.84 -1.05 4.23
CA PHE A 61 1.15 -0.41 5.34
C PHE A 61 -0.31 -0.85 5.42
N ASN A 62 -0.99 -0.95 4.27
CA ASN A 62 -2.39 -1.35 4.21
C ASN A 62 -2.59 -2.83 4.60
N ILE A 63 -1.68 -3.71 4.17
CA ILE A 63 -1.66 -5.13 4.58
C ILE A 63 -1.43 -5.24 6.10
N LYS A 64 -0.44 -4.52 6.64
CA LYS A 64 -0.13 -4.53 8.08
C LYS A 64 -1.31 -4.02 8.91
N ARG A 65 -1.99 -2.97 8.44
CA ARG A 65 -3.20 -2.43 9.08
C ARG A 65 -4.34 -3.43 9.09
N LYS A 66 -4.62 -4.09 7.97
CA LYS A 66 -5.65 -5.16 7.89
C LYS A 66 -5.34 -6.32 8.84
N TYR A 67 -4.08 -6.75 8.90
CA TYR A 67 -3.66 -7.83 9.80
C TYR A 67 -3.85 -7.45 11.28
N ASN A 68 -3.40 -6.25 11.67
CA ASN A 68 -3.56 -5.77 13.06
C ASN A 68 -5.03 -5.60 13.45
N ASN A 69 -5.87 -5.10 12.53
CA ASN A 69 -7.30 -5.02 12.74
C ASN A 69 -7.93 -6.41 12.92
N ALA A 70 -7.56 -7.39 12.08
CA ALA A 70 -8.06 -8.76 12.23
C ALA A 70 -7.63 -9.38 13.57
N LYS A 71 -6.37 -9.16 13.98
CA LYS A 71 -5.85 -9.65 15.27
C LYS A 71 -6.58 -9.04 16.45
N THR A 72 -6.81 -7.73 16.44
CA THR A 72 -7.52 -7.02 17.51
C THR A 72 -8.99 -7.42 17.59
N THR A 73 -9.68 -7.53 16.45
CA THR A 73 -11.04 -8.08 16.39
C THR A 73 -11.11 -9.49 16.95
N TYR A 74 -10.14 -10.36 16.60
CA TYR A 74 -10.09 -11.72 17.12
C TYR A 74 -9.88 -11.77 18.64
N GLN A 75 -8.97 -10.94 19.16
CA GLN A 75 -8.75 -10.82 20.60
C GLN A 75 -10.02 -10.35 21.32
N TYR A 76 -10.69 -9.31 20.82
CA TYR A 76 -11.95 -8.82 21.36
C TYR A 76 -13.05 -9.90 21.34
N MET A 77 -13.23 -10.59 20.22
CA MET A 77 -14.16 -11.72 20.11
C MET A 77 -13.83 -12.84 21.09
N SER A 78 -12.55 -13.15 21.29
CA SER A 78 -12.11 -14.18 22.23
C SER A 78 -12.40 -13.81 23.69
N GLN A 79 -12.24 -12.52 24.04
CA GLN A 79 -12.59 -12.00 25.37
C GLN A 79 -14.09 -11.99 25.59
N LEU A 80 -14.86 -11.49 24.61
CA LEU A 80 -16.33 -11.57 24.65
C LEU A 80 -16.79 -13.02 24.84
N LYS A 81 -16.24 -13.97 24.07
CA LYS A 81 -16.59 -15.39 24.20
C LYS A 81 -16.27 -15.95 25.59
N LYS A 82 -15.18 -15.50 26.23
CA LYS A 82 -14.86 -15.90 27.61
C LYS A 82 -15.85 -15.30 28.61
N ASN A 83 -16.16 -14.01 28.47
CA ASN A 83 -17.10 -13.33 29.35
C ASN A 83 -18.51 -13.92 29.23
N MET A 84 -18.99 -14.17 28.01
CA MET A 84 -20.29 -14.79 27.80
C MET A 84 -20.35 -16.23 28.30
N LYS A 85 -19.26 -17.01 28.20
CA LYS A 85 -19.20 -18.38 28.76
C LYS A 85 -19.26 -18.42 30.28
N ASN A 86 -18.83 -17.34 30.93
CA ASN A 86 -18.86 -17.19 32.37
C ASN A 86 -20.21 -16.60 32.87
N ASP A 87 -21.11 -16.24 31.94
CA ASP A 87 -22.45 -15.76 32.28
C ASP A 87 -23.34 -16.95 32.69
N PRO A 88 -24.08 -16.87 33.81
CA PRO A 88 -24.98 -17.93 34.24
C PRO A 88 -26.08 -18.27 33.22
N ASN A 89 -26.39 -17.35 32.27
CA ASN A 89 -27.41 -17.54 31.25
C ASN A 89 -26.86 -18.05 29.89
N TRP A 90 -25.58 -18.44 29.83
CA TRP A 90 -24.89 -18.88 28.60
C TRP A 90 -25.52 -20.10 27.92
N SER A 91 -26.10 -21.02 28.71
CA SER A 91 -26.79 -22.21 28.20
C SER A 91 -28.03 -21.83 27.40
N GLN A 92 -28.78 -20.81 27.83
CA GLN A 92 -29.99 -20.32 27.17
C GLN A 92 -29.66 -19.63 25.84
N TYR A 93 -28.61 -18.79 25.83
CA TYR A 93 -28.09 -18.17 24.61
C TYR A 93 -27.62 -19.20 23.56
N ARG A 94 -26.96 -20.29 24.00
CA ARG A 94 -26.50 -21.37 23.11
C ARG A 94 -27.64 -22.18 22.50
N ASN A 95 -28.76 -22.32 23.21
CA ASN A 95 -29.93 -23.02 22.72
C ASN A 95 -30.68 -22.18 21.69
N GLN A 96 -30.88 -20.88 21.95
CA GLN A 96 -31.46 -19.93 20.97
C GLN A 96 -30.67 -19.90 19.66
N GLN A 97 -29.34 -19.90 19.72
CA GLN A 97 -28.46 -19.97 18.54
C GLN A 97 -28.54 -21.30 17.77
N ARG A 98 -28.96 -22.40 18.39
CA ARG A 98 -29.20 -23.67 17.68
C ARG A 98 -30.57 -23.65 17.01
N GLU A 99 -31.58 -23.18 17.74
CA GLU A 99 -32.94 -23.03 17.22
C GLU A 99 -32.97 -22.10 16.00
N GLU A 100 -32.30 -20.94 16.02
CA GLU A 100 -32.20 -20.05 14.87
C GLU A 100 -31.48 -20.67 13.65
N LYS A 101 -30.50 -21.55 13.89
CA LYS A 101 -29.75 -22.24 12.83
C LYS A 101 -30.50 -23.42 12.23
N ASP A 102 -31.33 -24.09 13.01
CA ASP A 102 -32.22 -25.14 12.53
C ASP A 102 -33.38 -24.54 11.71
N VAL A 103 -33.77 -23.29 11.98
CA VAL A 103 -34.83 -22.57 11.24
C VAL A 103 -34.30 -21.89 9.96
N THR A 104 -32.99 -21.57 9.88
CA THR A 104 -32.42 -21.00 8.65
C THR A 104 -32.12 -22.09 7.63
N PRO A 105 -32.76 -22.10 6.44
CA PRO A 105 -32.47 -23.10 5.42
C PRO A 105 -31.01 -22.98 5.01
N ASN A 106 -30.29 -24.08 5.20
CA ASN A 106 -28.85 -24.25 4.98
C ASN A 106 -28.50 -24.07 3.49
N LYS A 107 -28.53 -22.83 2.97
CA LYS A 107 -27.81 -22.50 1.73
C LYS A 107 -26.34 -22.42 2.11
N SER A 108 -25.71 -23.60 2.12
CA SER A 108 -24.31 -23.77 2.39
C SER A 108 -23.52 -22.85 1.45
N PHE A 109 -22.61 -22.06 2.01
CA PHE A 109 -21.64 -21.26 1.24
C PHE A 109 -20.94 -22.09 0.16
N LYS A 110 -20.81 -23.41 0.41
CA LYS A 110 -20.29 -24.42 -0.50
C LYS A 110 -21.13 -24.56 -1.78
N ASP A 111 -22.46 -24.45 -1.70
CA ASP A 111 -23.37 -24.54 -2.85
C ASP A 111 -23.33 -23.26 -3.69
N SER A 112 -23.22 -22.09 -3.04
CA SER A 112 -22.99 -20.82 -3.74
C SER A 112 -21.65 -20.81 -4.48
N PHE A 113 -20.58 -21.34 -3.87
CA PHE A 113 -19.28 -21.48 -4.53
C PHE A 113 -19.31 -22.49 -5.67
N LYS A 114 -19.98 -23.63 -5.49
CA LYS A 114 -20.09 -24.69 -6.51
C LYS A 114 -20.84 -24.22 -7.76
N ASN A 115 -21.89 -23.41 -7.61
CA ASN A 115 -22.63 -22.82 -8.73
C ASN A 115 -21.85 -21.71 -9.45
N MET A 116 -20.91 -21.04 -8.79
CA MET A 116 -20.08 -20.01 -9.40
C MET A 116 -19.01 -20.60 -10.34
N PHE A 117 -18.50 -21.79 -10.03
CA PHE A 117 -17.52 -22.51 -10.87
C PHE A 117 -18.15 -23.46 -11.91
N ASN A 118 -19.42 -23.84 -11.73
CA ASN A 118 -20.15 -24.69 -12.68
C ASN A 118 -20.98 -23.92 -13.72
N LYS A 119 -21.00 -22.58 -13.70
CA LYS A 119 -21.47 -21.78 -14.84
C LYS A 119 -20.39 -21.78 -15.92
N LYS A 120 -20.44 -22.78 -16.80
CA LYS A 120 -19.73 -22.83 -18.06
C LYS A 120 -20.73 -22.55 -19.19
#